data_AF-A0A524JP73-F1
#
_entry.id   AF-A0A524JP73-F1
#
_cell.length_a   1.000
_cell.length_b   1.000
_cell.length_c   1.000
_cell.angle_alpha   90.00
_cell.angle_beta   90.00
_cell.angle_gamma   90.00
#
_symmetry.space_group_name_H-M   'P 1'
#
loop_
_entity.id
_entity.type
_entity.pdbx_description
1 polymer ?
#
loop_
_entity_poly.entity_id
_entity_poly.type
_entity_poly.pdbx_seq_one_letter_code
_entity_poly.pdbx_strand_id
1 'polypeptide(L)'
;MIKATMMIVLVVFAGTPVFTSPSEFPRLTGPYLGQKPPGTTPEVFAPGFISTVDSPEFSGTFSPDGKEYYFFRFADSAGMMVTKLTADGWTTPHQASFDTEYIDNEPHITHDGKSLLFCSNRPFPGCGEGRRMAQVWIMQRKGDDWGEPKHLGMGMFPTTSDSGFIYIGSARYALVNDKLEEAGALEYDPIVPQNERLLKHHTCISPDERFHVFDFDENLYVCFQTKQGTWGTPIDLSKRLDLPGGEMLPTLSPDHQFLFFCNRGDIYWVSAKLIEELQPPAERIPK
;
A
#
# COMPACT_ATOMS: atom_id res chain seq x y z
N MET A 1 17.92 -52.23 -63.43
CA MET A 1 18.03 -50.95 -62.72
C MET A 1 16.92 -50.03 -63.21
N ILE A 2 15.87 -49.82 -62.41
CA ILE A 2 14.83 -48.81 -62.65
C ILE A 2 14.63 -48.11 -61.31
N LYS A 3 15.06 -46.85 -61.21
CA LYS A 3 14.83 -45.99 -60.04
C LYS A 3 13.44 -45.36 -60.19
N ALA A 4 12.53 -45.65 -59.27
CA ALA A 4 11.26 -44.96 -59.16
C ALA A 4 11.44 -43.70 -58.29
N THR A 5 11.14 -42.55 -58.87
CA THR A 5 11.19 -41.24 -58.20
C THR A 5 9.90 -41.05 -57.41
N MET A 6 10.01 -40.90 -56.09
CA MET A 6 8.89 -40.61 -55.18
C MET A 6 8.69 -39.09 -55.11
N MET A 7 7.51 -38.62 -55.53
CA MET A 7 7.14 -37.20 -55.49
C MET A 7 6.42 -36.92 -54.16
N ILE A 8 7.06 -36.17 -53.25
CA ILE A 8 6.43 -35.72 -52.00
C ILE A 8 5.68 -34.42 -52.29
N VAL A 9 4.36 -34.44 -52.13
CA VAL A 9 3.53 -33.23 -52.19
C VAL A 9 3.50 -32.62 -50.78
N LEU A 10 4.13 -31.46 -50.62
CA LEU A 10 4.10 -30.68 -49.39
C LEU A 10 2.81 -29.84 -49.37
N VAL A 11 1.85 -30.19 -48.52
CA VAL A 11 0.65 -29.36 -48.29
C VAL A 11 0.98 -28.36 -47.19
N VAL A 12 1.18 -27.09 -47.57
CA VAL A 12 1.36 -26.00 -46.61
C VAL A 12 -0.01 -25.51 -46.18
N PHE A 13 -0.40 -25.80 -44.94
CA PHE A 13 -1.55 -25.15 -44.31
C PHE A 13 -1.14 -23.74 -43.88
N ALA A 14 -1.58 -22.72 -44.63
CA ALA A 14 -1.51 -21.33 -44.20
C ALA A 14 -2.58 -21.12 -43.10
N GLY A 15 -2.22 -21.38 -41.85
CA GLY A 15 -3.01 -20.93 -40.70
C GLY A 15 -2.89 -19.41 -40.61
N THR A 16 -4.01 -18.70 -40.77
CA THR A 16 -4.05 -17.27 -40.44
C THR A 16 -3.80 -17.14 -38.93
N PRO A 17 -2.80 -16.36 -38.49
CA PRO A 17 -2.66 -16.06 -37.08
C PRO A 17 -3.93 -15.33 -36.64
N VAL A 18 -4.69 -15.95 -35.73
CA VAL A 18 -5.74 -15.24 -35.00
C VAL A 18 -5.01 -14.31 -34.05
N PHE A 19 -4.83 -13.06 -34.47
CA PHE A 19 -4.48 -11.99 -33.54
C PHE A 19 -5.70 -11.79 -32.64
N THR A 20 -5.68 -12.38 -31.45
CA THR A 20 -6.56 -11.94 -30.38
C THR A 20 -6.23 -10.48 -30.11
N SER A 21 -7.18 -9.58 -30.35
CA SER A 21 -7.11 -8.23 -29.81
C SER A 21 -6.78 -8.34 -28.32
N PRO A 22 -5.92 -7.45 -27.76
CA PRO A 22 -5.78 -7.37 -26.32
C PRO A 22 -7.19 -7.28 -25.74
N SER A 23 -7.58 -8.20 -24.85
CA SER A 23 -8.90 -8.14 -24.25
C SER A 23 -9.04 -6.76 -23.62
N GLU A 24 -9.93 -5.92 -24.15
CA GLU A 24 -10.24 -4.64 -23.50
C GLU A 24 -10.67 -4.98 -22.09
N PHE A 25 -9.87 -4.55 -21.11
CA PHE A 25 -10.19 -4.76 -19.71
C PHE A 25 -11.58 -4.15 -19.47
N PRO A 26 -12.49 -4.84 -18.76
CA PRO A 26 -13.82 -4.29 -18.50
C PRO A 26 -13.70 -2.89 -17.90
N ARG A 27 -14.51 -1.96 -18.40
CA ARG A 27 -14.55 -0.58 -17.91
C ARG A 27 -14.97 -0.58 -16.44
N LEU A 28 -14.02 -0.34 -15.54
CA LEU A 28 -14.24 -0.25 -14.10
C LEU A 28 -14.74 1.14 -13.74
N THR A 29 -15.77 1.23 -12.88
CA THR A 29 -16.41 2.50 -12.50
C THR A 29 -16.87 2.48 -11.05
N GLY A 30 -16.94 3.65 -10.41
CA GLY A 30 -17.40 3.80 -9.03
C GLY A 30 -16.29 3.64 -7.98
N PRO A 31 -16.63 3.71 -6.68
CA PRO A 31 -15.69 3.54 -5.58
C PRO A 31 -14.96 2.20 -5.68
N TYR A 32 -13.70 2.15 -5.23
CA TYR A 32 -12.91 0.91 -5.14
C TYR A 32 -12.91 0.09 -6.43
N LEU A 33 -12.73 0.78 -7.57
CA LEU A 33 -12.70 0.18 -8.90
C LEU A 33 -13.98 -0.60 -9.28
N GLY A 34 -15.09 -0.30 -8.61
CA GLY A 34 -16.36 -1.00 -8.81
C GLY A 34 -16.39 -2.42 -8.24
N GLN A 35 -15.36 -2.84 -7.49
CA GLN A 35 -15.38 -4.11 -6.79
C GLN A 35 -16.40 -4.07 -5.65
N LYS A 36 -17.17 -5.14 -5.50
CA LYS A 36 -18.08 -5.28 -4.37
C LYS A 36 -17.28 -5.25 -3.05
N PRO A 37 -17.63 -4.40 -2.08
CA PRO A 37 -16.97 -4.36 -0.78
C PRO A 37 -16.91 -5.73 -0.08
N PRO A 38 -15.76 -6.11 0.51
CA PRO A 38 -15.59 -7.37 1.19
C PRO A 38 -16.27 -7.36 2.56
N GLY A 39 -16.54 -8.55 3.07
CA GLY A 39 -16.96 -8.75 4.46
C GLY A 39 -15.78 -8.78 5.42
N THR A 40 -15.85 -9.66 6.41
CA THR A 40 -14.76 -9.94 7.36
C THR A 40 -13.79 -11.03 6.88
N THR A 41 -13.94 -11.47 5.62
CA THR A 41 -13.01 -12.39 4.96
C THR A 41 -12.22 -11.56 3.96
N PRO A 42 -10.88 -11.57 4.02
CA PRO A 42 -10.06 -10.85 3.06
C PRO A 42 -10.28 -11.37 1.64
N GLU A 43 -10.36 -10.43 0.70
CA GLU A 43 -10.45 -10.71 -0.74
C GLU A 43 -9.27 -10.05 -1.44
N VAL A 44 -8.88 -10.57 -2.62
CA VAL A 44 -7.90 -9.89 -3.47
C VAL A 44 -8.53 -8.61 -4.01
N PHE A 45 -7.77 -7.52 -4.01
CA PHE A 45 -8.23 -6.22 -4.49
C PHE A 45 -8.06 -6.08 -6.00
N ALA A 46 -9.16 -5.74 -6.67
CA ALA A 46 -9.29 -5.55 -8.12
C ALA A 46 -8.52 -6.59 -8.95
N PRO A 47 -8.87 -7.90 -8.84
CA PRO A 47 -8.12 -8.98 -9.47
C PRO A 47 -8.08 -8.83 -11.00
N GLY A 48 -6.88 -9.02 -11.55
CA GLY A 48 -6.54 -8.82 -12.96
C GLY A 48 -6.23 -7.37 -13.34
N PHE A 49 -6.58 -6.38 -12.51
CA PHE A 49 -6.36 -4.95 -12.79
C PHE A 49 -5.27 -4.36 -11.89
N ILE A 50 -5.49 -4.43 -10.58
CA ILE A 50 -4.47 -4.09 -9.57
C ILE A 50 -3.66 -5.33 -9.24
N SER A 51 -4.29 -6.41 -8.80
CA SER A 51 -3.57 -7.65 -8.49
C SER A 51 -3.46 -8.55 -9.72
N THR A 52 -2.24 -8.76 -10.24
CA THR A 52 -2.00 -9.48 -11.50
C THR A 52 -1.15 -10.72 -11.31
N VAL A 53 -1.42 -11.77 -12.08
CA VAL A 53 -0.78 -13.09 -11.92
C VAL A 53 0.74 -13.04 -12.07
N ASP A 54 1.24 -12.16 -12.96
CA ASP A 54 2.63 -12.16 -13.40
C ASP A 54 3.48 -11.05 -12.75
N SER A 55 2.90 -10.22 -11.89
CA SER A 55 3.61 -9.05 -11.35
C SER A 55 3.20 -8.79 -9.91
N PRO A 56 4.00 -9.20 -8.92
CA PRO A 56 3.68 -8.96 -7.51
C PRO A 56 3.46 -7.48 -7.19
N GLU A 57 2.44 -7.17 -6.40
CA GLU A 57 2.12 -5.84 -5.92
C GLU A 57 2.33 -5.69 -4.41
N PHE A 58 2.80 -4.51 -4.01
CA PHE A 58 3.11 -4.20 -2.62
C PHE A 58 2.70 -2.76 -2.33
N SER A 59 2.17 -2.51 -1.13
CA SER A 59 1.78 -1.19 -0.62
C SER A 59 0.80 -0.42 -1.53
N GLY A 60 -0.08 0.36 -0.94
CA GLY A 60 -0.94 1.21 -1.75
C GLY A 60 -1.76 2.19 -0.93
N THR A 61 -2.13 3.28 -1.57
CA THR A 61 -2.86 4.38 -0.95
C THR A 61 -3.87 4.96 -1.92
N PHE A 62 -5.05 5.27 -1.40
CA PHE A 62 -6.05 6.03 -2.13
C PHE A 62 -5.88 7.51 -1.86
N SER A 63 -6.22 8.36 -2.83
CA SER A 63 -6.50 9.77 -2.54
C SER A 63 -7.69 9.89 -1.58
N PRO A 64 -7.77 10.95 -0.75
CA PRO A 64 -8.85 11.11 0.21
C PRO A 64 -10.25 11.14 -0.41
N ASP A 65 -10.37 11.58 -1.66
CA ASP A 65 -11.62 11.60 -2.42
C ASP A 65 -11.94 10.27 -3.12
N GLY A 66 -11.07 9.25 -2.98
CA GLY A 66 -11.24 7.92 -3.53
C GLY A 66 -11.10 7.83 -5.05
N LYS A 67 -10.52 8.84 -5.70
CA LYS A 67 -10.42 8.92 -7.18
C LYS A 67 -9.05 8.57 -7.74
N GLU A 68 -8.04 8.40 -6.90
CA GLU A 68 -6.70 7.99 -7.32
C GLU A 68 -6.28 6.83 -6.44
N TYR A 69 -5.60 5.85 -7.03
CA TYR A 69 -4.96 4.78 -6.28
C TYR A 69 -3.53 4.64 -6.77
N TYR A 70 -2.59 4.80 -5.84
CA TYR A 70 -1.16 4.62 -6.06
C TYR A 70 -0.71 3.33 -5.37
N PHE A 71 0.14 2.55 -6.03
CA PHE A 71 0.64 1.28 -5.50
C PHE A 71 1.98 0.92 -6.16
N PHE A 72 2.77 0.07 -5.51
CA PHE A 72 4.01 -0.42 -6.10
C PHE A 72 3.80 -1.78 -6.76
N ARG A 73 4.41 -1.99 -7.94
CA ARG A 73 4.34 -3.26 -8.67
C ARG A 73 5.72 -3.69 -9.14
N PHE A 74 6.06 -4.96 -8.93
CA PHE A 74 7.22 -5.62 -9.53
C PHE A 74 6.84 -6.19 -10.92
N ALA A 75 6.97 -5.36 -11.96
CA ALA A 75 6.81 -5.76 -13.36
C ALA A 75 8.15 -5.60 -14.13
N ASP A 76 8.12 -5.67 -15.47
CA ASP A 76 9.29 -5.45 -16.34
C ASP A 76 10.02 -4.12 -16.03
N SER A 77 9.27 -3.11 -15.59
CA SER A 77 9.78 -1.92 -14.90
C SER A 77 9.10 -1.85 -13.54
N ALA A 78 9.76 -2.35 -12.49
CA ALA A 78 9.26 -2.20 -11.13
C ALA A 78 9.20 -0.71 -10.76
N GLY A 79 8.07 -0.26 -10.21
CA GLY A 79 7.88 1.17 -9.97
C GLY A 79 6.53 1.53 -9.38
N MET A 80 6.36 2.81 -9.09
CA MET A 80 5.12 3.40 -8.62
C MET A 80 4.09 3.47 -9.75
N MET A 81 2.94 2.85 -9.54
CA MET A 81 1.82 2.82 -10.47
C MET A 81 0.70 3.73 -9.97
N VAL A 82 -0.11 4.24 -10.90
CA VAL A 82 -1.33 5.01 -10.61
C VAL A 82 -2.48 4.60 -11.52
N THR A 83 -3.68 4.54 -10.95
CA THR A 83 -4.94 4.56 -11.68
C THR A 83 -5.82 5.70 -11.17
N LYS A 84 -6.54 6.37 -12.08
CA LYS A 84 -7.39 7.52 -11.77
C LYS A 84 -8.82 7.30 -12.26
N LEU A 85 -9.79 7.70 -11.46
CA LEU A 85 -11.21 7.71 -11.81
C LEU A 85 -11.54 8.96 -12.64
N THR A 86 -11.93 8.74 -13.88
CA THR A 86 -12.38 9.78 -14.82
C THR A 86 -13.89 9.66 -15.10
N ALA A 87 -14.43 10.56 -15.91
CA ALA A 87 -15.79 10.41 -16.45
C ALA A 87 -15.96 9.10 -17.23
N ASP A 88 -14.87 8.61 -17.83
CA ASP A 88 -14.83 7.36 -18.58
C ASP A 88 -14.52 6.14 -17.72
N GLY A 89 -14.51 6.27 -16.39
CA GLY A 89 -14.15 5.20 -15.46
C GLY A 89 -12.67 5.25 -15.05
N TRP A 90 -12.22 4.19 -14.41
CA TRP A 90 -10.83 4.06 -13.97
C TRP A 90 -9.90 3.83 -15.16
N THR A 91 -8.83 4.61 -15.25
CA THR A 91 -7.77 4.41 -16.24
C THR A 91 -7.02 3.10 -15.97
N THR A 92 -6.57 2.39 -17.00
CA THR A 92 -5.59 1.30 -16.81
C THR A 92 -4.40 1.79 -15.97
N PRO A 93 -3.90 1.00 -15.00
CA PRO A 93 -2.75 1.41 -14.21
C PRO A 93 -1.56 1.71 -15.12
N HIS A 94 -0.94 2.86 -14.91
CA HIS A 94 0.26 3.28 -15.62
C HIS A 94 1.27 3.85 -14.62
N GLN A 95 2.53 3.94 -15.02
CA GLN A 95 3.59 4.45 -14.16
C GLN A 95 3.29 5.90 -13.76
N ALA A 96 3.47 6.21 -12.48
CA ALA A 96 3.26 7.55 -11.95
C ALA A 96 4.26 8.53 -12.58
N SER A 97 3.82 9.75 -12.86
CA SER A 97 4.64 10.76 -13.57
C SER A 97 5.91 11.16 -12.83
N PHE A 98 5.94 10.99 -11.51
CA PHE A 98 7.09 11.29 -10.68
C PHE A 98 8.05 10.10 -10.52
N ASP A 99 7.65 8.89 -10.90
CA ASP A 99 8.45 7.66 -10.78
C ASP A 99 9.73 7.76 -11.63
N THR A 100 10.82 7.16 -11.15
CA THR A 100 12.15 7.31 -11.77
C THR A 100 12.83 5.95 -11.96
N GLU A 101 14.10 5.93 -12.39
CA GLU A 101 14.90 4.70 -12.42
C GLU A 101 15.25 4.15 -11.03
N TYR A 102 14.97 4.92 -9.98
CA TYR A 102 15.14 4.53 -8.59
C TYR A 102 13.93 3.74 -8.11
N ILE A 103 14.11 2.96 -7.04
CA ILE A 103 12.99 2.23 -6.44
C ILE A 103 12.20 3.21 -5.60
N ASP A 104 11.05 3.63 -6.13
CA ASP A 104 10.07 4.47 -5.46
C ASP A 104 8.87 3.61 -5.06
N ASN A 105 8.58 3.50 -3.76
CA ASN A 105 7.59 2.57 -3.24
C ASN A 105 6.86 3.14 -1.99
N GLU A 106 5.97 2.34 -1.40
CA GLU A 106 5.30 2.63 -0.13
C GLU A 106 4.61 4.01 -0.10
N PRO A 107 3.70 4.28 -1.06
CA PRO A 107 3.05 5.58 -1.15
C PRO A 107 2.05 5.77 -0.01
N HIS A 108 1.95 6.99 0.49
CA HIS A 108 0.94 7.42 1.45
C HIS A 108 0.47 8.84 1.13
N ILE A 109 -0.81 9.02 0.82
CA ILE A 109 -1.40 10.36 0.64
C ILE A 109 -2.00 10.81 1.97
N THR A 110 -1.71 12.04 2.38
CA THR A 110 -2.28 12.61 3.60
C THR A 110 -3.80 12.76 3.50
N HIS A 111 -4.53 12.66 4.61
CA HIS A 111 -6.00 12.72 4.63
C HIS A 111 -6.57 14.04 4.09
N ASP A 112 -5.79 15.12 4.14
CA ASP A 112 -6.16 16.40 3.55
C ASP A 112 -5.84 16.51 2.04
N GLY A 113 -5.22 15.48 1.47
CA GLY A 113 -4.89 15.34 0.05
C GLY A 113 -3.75 16.24 -0.42
N LYS A 114 -3.10 16.96 0.49
CA LYS A 114 -2.11 17.99 0.11
C LYS A 114 -0.71 17.44 -0.08
N SER A 115 -0.39 16.28 0.52
CA SER A 115 0.94 15.70 0.43
C SER A 115 0.88 14.22 0.04
N LEU A 116 1.88 13.79 -0.73
CA LEU A 116 2.20 12.38 -0.94
C LEU A 116 3.57 12.12 -0.31
N LEU A 117 3.61 11.20 0.66
CA LEU A 117 4.83 10.63 1.19
C LEU A 117 5.13 9.30 0.50
N PHE A 118 6.40 8.99 0.31
CA PHE A 118 6.84 7.74 -0.30
C PHE A 118 8.27 7.42 0.10
N CYS A 119 8.67 6.18 -0.14
CA CYS A 119 10.02 5.72 0.07
C CYS A 119 10.81 5.70 -1.23
N SER A 120 12.06 6.11 -1.17
CA SER A 120 12.90 6.16 -2.37
C SER A 120 14.39 6.04 -2.06
N ASN A 121 15.12 5.34 -2.94
CA ASN A 121 16.58 5.26 -2.94
C ASN A 121 17.26 6.28 -3.89
N ARG A 122 16.53 7.32 -4.32
CA ARG A 122 17.05 8.46 -5.10
C ARG A 122 18.21 9.21 -4.42
N PRO A 123 19.09 9.83 -5.22
CA PRO A 123 19.59 11.18 -5.10
C PRO A 123 19.35 12.11 -3.91
N PHE A 124 19.89 11.99 -2.69
CA PHE A 124 19.66 13.05 -1.67
C PHE A 124 20.90 13.85 -1.24
N PRO A 125 20.77 15.14 -0.85
CA PRO A 125 21.91 15.94 -0.39
C PRO A 125 22.70 15.24 0.72
N GLY A 126 24.00 15.01 0.50
CA GLY A 126 24.91 14.37 1.45
C GLY A 126 24.99 12.83 1.38
N CYS A 127 24.23 12.17 0.50
CA CYS A 127 24.15 10.70 0.45
C CYS A 127 25.39 9.93 -0.09
N GLY A 128 26.37 10.63 -0.68
CA GLY A 128 27.55 9.99 -1.29
C GLY A 128 27.24 9.07 -2.50
N GLU A 129 28.26 8.33 -2.95
CA GLU A 129 28.24 7.47 -4.15
C GLU A 129 28.04 5.96 -3.84
N GLY A 130 27.33 5.61 -2.75
CA GLY A 130 27.06 4.22 -2.37
C GLY A 130 25.67 3.71 -2.77
N ARG A 131 25.43 2.39 -2.64
CA ARG A 131 24.07 1.82 -2.70
C ARG A 131 23.23 2.44 -1.59
N ARG A 132 22.15 3.12 -1.97
CA ARG A 132 21.30 3.86 -1.03
C ARG A 132 20.22 2.96 -0.46
N MET A 133 20.00 3.09 0.85
CA MET A 133 18.80 2.56 1.49
C MET A 133 17.62 3.47 1.12
N ALA A 134 16.41 2.90 1.07
CA ALA A 134 15.21 3.71 0.92
C ALA A 134 15.13 4.73 2.07
N GLN A 135 14.78 5.97 1.72
CA GLN A 135 14.56 7.09 2.63
C GLN A 135 13.15 7.61 2.43
N VAL A 136 12.64 8.41 3.37
CA VAL A 136 11.33 9.05 3.25
C VAL A 136 11.44 10.34 2.47
N TRP A 137 10.50 10.53 1.54
CA TRP A 137 10.34 11.72 0.71
C TRP A 137 8.91 12.23 0.79
N ILE A 138 8.72 13.51 0.47
CA ILE A 138 7.42 14.16 0.40
C ILE A 138 7.29 14.99 -0.87
N MET A 139 6.10 14.98 -1.47
CA MET A 139 5.69 15.89 -2.52
C MET A 139 4.45 16.66 -2.08
N GLN A 140 4.37 17.92 -2.50
CA GLN A 140 3.17 18.75 -2.29
C GLN A 140 2.30 18.70 -3.55
N ARG A 141 0.98 18.61 -3.38
CA ARG A 141 0.01 18.63 -4.47
C ARG A 141 0.11 19.95 -5.26
N LYS A 142 0.10 19.87 -6.59
CA LYS A 142 0.08 21.01 -7.52
C LYS A 142 -0.99 20.78 -8.59
N GLY A 143 -2.21 21.24 -8.33
CA GLY A 143 -3.36 20.93 -9.19
C GLY A 143 -3.66 19.43 -9.17
N ASP A 144 -3.68 18.82 -10.36
CA ASP A 144 -3.99 17.39 -10.53
C ASP A 144 -2.75 16.48 -10.43
N ASP A 145 -1.57 17.06 -10.20
CA ASP A 145 -0.28 16.37 -10.11
C ASP A 145 0.47 16.67 -8.82
N TRP A 146 1.65 16.06 -8.68
CA TRP A 146 2.57 16.24 -7.55
C TRP A 146 3.72 17.17 -7.94
N GLY A 147 4.15 18.00 -6.99
CA GLY A 147 5.33 18.85 -7.14
C GLY A 147 6.65 18.09 -6.98
N GLU A 148 7.76 18.83 -6.92
CA GLU A 148 9.09 18.24 -6.75
C GLU A 148 9.23 17.47 -5.44
N PRO A 149 9.87 16.29 -5.45
CA PRO A 149 10.10 15.50 -4.25
C PRO A 149 11.16 16.15 -3.36
N LYS A 150 10.89 16.18 -2.05
CA LYS A 150 11.82 16.64 -1.02
C LYS A 150 12.17 15.50 -0.08
N HIS A 151 13.46 15.30 0.17
CA HIS A 151 13.96 14.30 1.11
C HIS A 151 13.69 14.72 2.55
N LEU A 152 13.08 13.83 3.34
CA LEU A 152 12.73 14.06 4.74
C LEU A 152 13.69 13.38 5.72
N GLY A 153 14.28 12.24 5.36
CA GLY A 153 15.24 11.53 6.21
C GLY A 153 15.07 10.02 6.20
N MET A 154 15.74 9.37 7.15
CA MET A 154 15.71 7.92 7.32
C MET A 154 14.33 7.43 7.77
N GLY A 155 13.93 6.28 7.24
CA GLY A 155 12.67 5.65 7.57
C GLY A 155 12.09 4.92 6.38
N MET A 156 11.03 4.17 6.65
CA MET A 156 10.20 3.56 5.63
C MET A 156 8.73 3.59 6.04
N PHE A 157 7.83 3.39 5.08
CA PHE A 157 6.38 3.28 5.28
C PHE A 157 5.77 4.40 6.12
N PRO A 158 5.91 5.67 5.69
CA PRO A 158 5.35 6.79 6.44
C PRO A 158 3.82 6.77 6.36
N THR A 159 3.14 6.92 7.50
CA THR A 159 1.69 7.17 7.55
C THR A 159 1.38 8.43 8.36
N THR A 160 0.18 8.97 8.27
CA THR A 160 -0.18 10.23 8.95
C THR A 160 -1.49 10.14 9.71
N SER A 161 -1.66 10.97 10.73
CA SER A 161 -2.95 11.21 11.39
C SER A 161 -3.60 12.53 10.97
N ASP A 162 -4.84 12.77 11.37
CA ASP A 162 -5.57 14.04 11.16
C ASP A 162 -4.96 15.21 11.97
N SER A 163 -4.24 14.89 13.04
CA SER A 163 -3.43 15.86 13.79
C SER A 163 -2.20 16.35 13.00
N GLY A 164 -1.90 15.75 11.84
CA GLY A 164 -0.78 16.11 10.98
C GLY A 164 0.57 15.51 11.41
N PHE A 165 0.56 14.56 12.37
CA PHE A 165 1.77 13.82 12.72
C PHE A 165 2.08 12.76 11.65
N ILE A 166 3.37 12.52 11.43
CA ILE A 166 3.90 11.47 10.57
C ILE A 166 4.42 10.33 11.46
N TYR A 167 4.10 9.10 11.11
CA TYR A 167 4.50 7.90 11.83
C TYR A 167 5.40 7.05 10.93
N ILE A 168 6.55 6.62 11.46
CA ILE A 168 7.52 5.75 10.79
C ILE A 168 7.90 4.67 11.82
N GLY A 169 7.50 3.43 11.56
CA GLY A 169 7.61 2.35 12.55
C GLY A 169 6.92 2.75 13.87
N SER A 170 7.67 2.79 14.97
CA SER A 170 7.15 3.23 16.27
C SER A 170 7.29 4.74 16.54
N ALA A 171 8.06 5.48 15.74
CA ALA A 171 8.33 6.88 16.01
C ALA A 171 7.26 7.81 15.41
N ARG A 172 6.96 8.89 16.14
CA ARG A 172 6.03 9.95 15.75
C ARG A 172 6.82 11.23 15.50
N TYR A 173 6.55 11.89 14.38
CA TYR A 173 7.26 13.09 13.94
C TYR A 173 6.30 14.22 13.63
N ALA A 174 6.70 15.44 13.94
CA ALA A 174 6.12 16.65 13.37
C ALA A 174 6.89 17.02 12.10
N LEU A 175 6.18 17.52 11.08
CA LEU A 175 6.81 18.12 9.91
C LEU A 175 7.02 19.62 10.14
N VAL A 176 8.27 20.03 10.37
CA VAL A 176 8.64 21.42 10.66
C VAL A 176 9.66 21.88 9.63
N ASN A 177 9.32 22.92 8.85
CA ASN A 177 10.20 23.48 7.81
C ASN A 177 10.77 22.41 6.85
N ASP A 178 9.91 21.54 6.31
CA ASP A 178 10.27 20.42 5.43
C ASP A 178 11.26 19.41 6.08
N LYS A 179 11.26 19.28 7.41
CA LYS A 179 12.06 18.29 8.14
C LYS A 179 11.23 17.54 9.18
N LEU A 180 11.59 16.29 9.41
CA LEU A 180 11.03 15.49 10.49
C LEU A 180 11.68 15.88 11.82
N GLU A 181 10.88 16.34 12.76
CA GLU A 181 11.27 16.55 14.15
C GLU A 181 10.56 15.50 15.02
N GLU A 182 11.32 14.73 15.80
CA GLU A 182 10.77 13.69 16.65
C GLU A 182 9.85 14.30 17.72
N ALA A 183 8.60 13.83 17.75
CA ALA A 183 7.51 14.33 18.59
C ALA A 183 6.98 13.25 19.56
N GLY A 184 7.65 12.11 19.64
CA GLY A 184 7.31 11.00 20.54
C GLY A 184 7.31 9.65 19.83
N ALA A 185 6.68 8.65 20.46
CA ALA A 185 6.59 7.30 19.92
C ALA A 185 5.26 6.62 20.32
N LEU A 186 4.96 5.52 19.62
CA LEU A 186 3.87 4.60 19.91
C LEU A 186 4.26 3.67 21.08
N GLU A 187 4.41 4.27 22.27
CA GLU A 187 4.83 3.58 23.49
C GLU A 187 3.73 2.71 24.08
N TYR A 188 4.04 1.44 24.31
CA TYR A 188 3.13 0.54 25.01
C TYR A 188 2.85 1.02 26.43
N ASP A 189 1.63 0.78 26.90
CA ASP A 189 1.26 0.99 28.28
C ASP A 189 2.20 0.18 29.19
N PRO A 190 2.69 0.77 30.30
CA PRO A 190 3.55 0.07 31.25
C PRO A 190 2.98 -1.27 31.75
N ILE A 191 1.66 -1.45 31.75
CA ILE A 191 1.01 -2.70 32.14
C ILE A 191 1.21 -3.84 31.13
N VAL A 192 1.48 -3.54 29.86
CA VAL A 192 1.73 -4.54 28.82
C VAL A 192 3.07 -5.22 29.14
N PRO A 193 3.12 -6.56 29.31
CA PRO A 193 4.35 -7.27 29.62
C PRO A 193 5.42 -7.06 28.55
N GLN A 194 6.70 -6.97 28.95
CA GLN A 194 7.80 -6.68 28.03
C GLN A 194 7.91 -7.68 26.86
N ASN A 195 7.57 -8.96 27.10
CA ASN A 195 7.56 -10.01 26.09
C ASN A 195 6.37 -9.95 25.11
N GLU A 196 5.38 -9.09 25.37
CA GLU A 196 4.23 -8.83 24.49
C GLU A 196 4.36 -7.51 23.71
N ARG A 197 5.43 -6.74 23.97
CA ARG A 197 5.71 -5.46 23.30
C ARG A 197 6.39 -5.70 21.96
N LEU A 198 5.60 -5.81 20.90
CA LEU A 198 6.09 -6.08 19.55
C LEU A 198 6.69 -4.84 18.89
N LEU A 199 7.75 -5.03 18.10
CA LEU A 199 8.29 -3.99 17.23
C LEU A 199 7.30 -3.73 16.08
N LYS A 200 7.28 -2.51 15.57
CA LYS A 200 6.41 -2.09 14.49
C LYS A 200 7.28 -1.80 13.28
N HIS A 201 7.26 -2.66 12.26
CA HIS A 201 8.05 -2.44 11.04
C HIS A 201 7.33 -1.45 10.13
N HIS A 202 6.13 -1.81 9.67
CA HIS A 202 5.24 -0.93 8.90
C HIS A 202 4.01 -0.59 9.73
N THR A 203 3.77 0.70 9.97
CA THR A 203 2.68 1.17 10.83
C THR A 203 1.67 1.97 10.04
N CYS A 204 0.40 1.59 10.13
CA CYS A 204 -0.75 2.36 9.72
C CYS A 204 -1.48 2.88 10.95
N ILE A 205 -1.30 4.17 11.25
CA ILE A 205 -2.06 4.86 12.29
C ILE A 205 -3.48 5.17 11.80
N SER A 206 -4.50 5.01 12.66
CA SER A 206 -5.83 5.50 12.35
C SER A 206 -5.85 7.03 12.35
N PRO A 207 -6.71 7.68 11.55
CA PRO A 207 -6.60 9.14 11.37
C PRO A 207 -6.89 9.91 12.65
N ASP A 208 -7.76 9.36 13.50
CA ASP A 208 -8.11 9.85 14.83
C ASP A 208 -7.15 9.36 15.95
N GLU A 209 -6.06 8.68 15.61
CA GLU A 209 -5.04 8.14 16.52
C GLU A 209 -5.55 7.16 17.59
N ARG A 210 -6.74 6.55 17.39
CA ARG A 210 -7.34 5.61 18.35
C ARG A 210 -6.86 4.17 18.22
N PHE A 211 -6.38 3.77 17.05
CA PHE A 211 -5.74 2.47 16.85
C PHE A 211 -4.60 2.61 15.84
N HIS A 212 -3.69 1.64 15.82
CA HIS A 212 -2.80 1.46 14.68
C HIS A 212 -2.72 -0.02 14.32
N VAL A 213 -2.59 -0.29 13.03
CA VAL A 213 -2.34 -1.63 12.48
C VAL A 213 -0.88 -1.67 12.06
N PHE A 214 -0.20 -2.75 12.36
CA PHE A 214 1.21 -2.90 12.01
C PHE A 214 1.56 -4.35 11.71
N ASP A 215 2.68 -4.55 11.04
CA ASP A 215 3.25 -5.88 10.87
C ASP A 215 4.48 -6.12 11.75
N PHE A 216 4.61 -7.37 12.18
CA PHE A 216 5.71 -7.90 12.96
C PHE A 216 5.82 -9.41 12.71
N ASP A 217 7.02 -9.91 12.46
CA ASP A 217 7.29 -11.34 12.25
C ASP A 217 6.28 -11.99 11.28
N GLU A 218 6.12 -11.38 10.11
CA GLU A 218 5.21 -11.83 9.04
C GLU A 218 3.70 -11.81 9.41
N ASN A 219 3.30 -11.19 10.51
CA ASN A 219 1.90 -11.15 10.97
C ASN A 219 1.40 -9.72 11.13
N LEU A 220 0.12 -9.49 10.81
CA LEU A 220 -0.64 -8.30 11.15
C LEU A 220 -1.12 -8.29 12.60
N TYR A 221 -0.96 -7.13 13.24
CA TYR A 221 -1.46 -6.83 14.57
C TYR A 221 -2.22 -5.51 14.57
N VAL A 222 -3.17 -5.36 15.50
CA VAL A 222 -3.77 -4.08 15.84
C VAL A 222 -3.52 -3.76 17.31
N CYS A 223 -3.29 -2.49 17.61
CA CYS A 223 -3.15 -2.00 18.95
C CYS A 223 -4.00 -0.74 19.12
N PHE A 224 -4.67 -0.63 20.27
CA PHE A 224 -5.59 0.45 20.59
C PHE A 224 -4.96 1.41 21.58
N GLN A 225 -5.27 2.69 21.42
CA GLN A 225 -4.83 3.72 22.34
C GLN A 225 -5.62 3.63 23.65
N THR A 226 -4.91 3.66 24.77
CA THR A 226 -5.53 3.72 26.09
C THR A 226 -6.04 5.13 26.38
N LYS A 227 -6.83 5.28 27.45
CA LYS A 227 -7.28 6.60 27.93
C LYS A 227 -6.13 7.50 28.40
N GLN A 228 -4.96 6.93 28.62
CA GLN A 228 -3.75 7.62 29.08
C GLN A 228 -2.87 8.07 27.91
N GLY A 229 -3.23 7.74 26.65
CA GLY A 229 -2.45 8.07 25.46
C GLY A 229 -1.30 7.09 25.16
N THR A 230 -1.16 6.02 25.96
CA THR A 230 -0.27 4.88 25.73
C THR A 230 -0.97 3.82 24.85
N TRP A 231 -0.27 2.75 24.50
CA TRP A 231 -0.76 1.72 23.57
C TRP A 231 -0.96 0.36 24.26
N GLY A 232 -2.14 -0.23 24.13
CA GLY A 232 -2.50 -1.50 24.78
C GLY A 232 -1.77 -2.74 24.25
N THR A 233 -2.18 -3.93 24.70
CA THR A 233 -1.62 -5.19 24.19
C THR A 233 -1.94 -5.38 22.70
N PRO A 234 -0.96 -5.70 21.84
CA PRO A 234 -1.23 -6.05 20.44
C PRO A 234 -2.17 -7.24 20.30
N ILE A 235 -3.14 -7.13 19.40
CA ILE A 235 -4.08 -8.19 19.04
C ILE A 235 -3.72 -8.72 17.65
N ASP A 236 -3.50 -10.03 17.55
CA ASP A 236 -3.12 -10.73 16.32
C ASP A 236 -4.30 -10.79 15.33
N LEU A 237 -4.23 -9.98 14.28
CA LEU A 237 -5.22 -9.96 13.19
C LEU A 237 -5.02 -11.13 12.23
N SER A 238 -3.79 -11.61 12.05
CA SER A 238 -3.49 -12.73 11.15
C SER A 238 -4.20 -13.99 11.62
N LYS A 239 -4.13 -14.27 12.93
CA LYS A 239 -4.88 -15.35 13.56
C LYS A 239 -6.40 -15.16 13.45
N ARG A 240 -6.89 -13.92 13.57
CA ARG A 240 -8.33 -13.63 13.45
C ARG A 240 -8.87 -13.88 12.03
N LEU A 241 -8.01 -13.64 11.03
CA LEU A 241 -8.32 -13.68 9.61
C LEU A 241 -7.84 -14.98 8.92
N ASP A 242 -7.20 -15.89 9.66
CA ASP A 242 -6.58 -17.12 9.13
C ASP A 242 -5.57 -16.84 8.00
N LEU A 243 -4.74 -15.81 8.19
CA LEU A 243 -3.74 -15.41 7.21
C LEU A 243 -2.49 -16.29 7.31
N PRO A 244 -1.88 -16.68 6.18
CA PRO A 244 -0.71 -17.54 6.16
C PRO A 244 0.61 -16.85 6.52
N GLY A 245 0.57 -15.57 6.91
CA GLY A 245 1.74 -14.72 7.10
C GLY A 245 2.32 -14.15 5.79
N GLY A 246 3.21 -13.18 5.91
CA GLY A 246 3.94 -12.52 4.84
C GLY A 246 4.33 -11.08 5.17
N GLU A 247 4.90 -10.37 4.20
CA GLU A 247 5.05 -8.91 4.28
C GLU A 247 3.68 -8.25 4.07
N MET A 248 3.18 -7.52 5.08
CA MET A 248 1.76 -7.16 5.15
C MET A 248 1.45 -5.69 4.86
N LEU A 249 2.34 -4.73 5.15
CA LEU A 249 2.23 -3.34 4.65
C LEU A 249 0.82 -2.74 4.77
N PRO A 250 0.21 -2.71 5.97
CA PRO A 250 -1.20 -2.37 6.13
C PRO A 250 -1.47 -0.91 5.78
N THR A 251 -2.61 -0.62 5.15
CA THR A 251 -3.13 0.75 4.97
C THR A 251 -4.65 0.79 5.16
N LEU A 252 -5.21 1.95 5.50
CA LEU A 252 -6.66 2.13 5.64
C LEU A 252 -7.24 2.82 4.39
N SER A 253 -8.48 2.49 4.06
CA SER A 253 -9.25 3.23 3.07
C SER A 253 -9.53 4.66 3.53
N PRO A 254 -9.74 5.63 2.62
CA PRO A 254 -10.02 7.03 2.98
C PRO A 254 -11.29 7.25 3.79
N ASP A 255 -12.27 6.36 3.65
CA ASP A 255 -13.52 6.36 4.42
C ASP A 255 -13.43 5.51 5.72
N HIS A 256 -12.26 4.93 5.97
CA HIS A 256 -11.91 4.07 7.10
C HIS A 256 -12.76 2.79 7.19
N GLN A 257 -13.45 2.42 6.11
CA GLN A 257 -14.30 1.24 6.06
C GLN A 257 -13.53 -0.06 5.77
N PHE A 258 -12.33 0.03 5.21
CA PHE A 258 -11.53 -1.11 4.78
C PHE A 258 -10.09 -1.02 5.24
N LEU A 259 -9.54 -2.17 5.60
CA LEU A 259 -8.11 -2.39 5.78
C LEU A 259 -7.59 -3.04 4.49
N PHE A 260 -6.57 -2.45 3.90
CA PHE A 260 -5.76 -3.01 2.84
C PHE A 260 -4.46 -3.57 3.42
N PHE A 261 -3.95 -4.65 2.86
CA PHE A 261 -2.67 -5.23 3.24
C PHE A 261 -2.15 -6.14 2.12
N CYS A 262 -0.85 -6.35 2.07
CA CYS A 262 -0.21 -7.26 1.15
C CYS A 262 -0.18 -8.68 1.72
N ASN A 263 -0.33 -9.67 0.85
CA ASN A 263 -0.02 -11.05 1.21
C ASN A 263 0.40 -11.80 -0.04
N ARG A 264 1.59 -12.43 0.00
CA ARG A 264 2.11 -13.29 -1.08
C ARG A 264 2.11 -12.64 -2.48
N GLY A 265 2.35 -11.33 -2.54
CA GLY A 265 2.47 -10.58 -3.78
C GLY A 265 1.16 -10.03 -4.34
N ASP A 266 0.05 -10.13 -3.61
CA ASP A 266 -1.20 -9.46 -3.96
C ASP A 266 -1.60 -8.45 -2.89
N ILE A 267 -2.40 -7.45 -3.28
CA ILE A 267 -3.06 -6.54 -2.35
C ILE A 267 -4.41 -7.14 -1.99
N TYR A 268 -4.63 -7.35 -0.70
CA TYR A 268 -5.89 -7.78 -0.14
C TYR A 268 -6.62 -6.61 0.51
N TRP A 269 -7.92 -6.75 0.65
CA TRP A 269 -8.77 -5.83 1.39
C TRP A 269 -9.83 -6.57 2.19
N VAL A 270 -10.21 -6.00 3.33
CA VAL A 270 -11.22 -6.56 4.25
C VAL A 270 -11.94 -5.44 4.98
N SER A 271 -13.16 -5.67 5.45
CA SER A 271 -13.89 -4.67 6.24
C SER A 271 -13.16 -4.35 7.55
N ALA A 272 -12.86 -3.06 7.76
CA ALA A 272 -12.24 -2.55 8.99
C ALA A 272 -13.16 -2.66 10.21
N LYS A 273 -14.45 -3.00 10.05
CA LYS A 273 -15.36 -3.28 11.17
C LYS A 273 -14.82 -4.38 12.10
N LEU A 274 -14.04 -5.33 11.58
CA LEU A 274 -13.39 -6.35 12.41
C LEU A 274 -12.49 -5.72 13.49
N ILE A 275 -11.89 -4.56 13.22
CA ILE A 275 -11.03 -3.84 14.17
C ILE A 275 -11.90 -3.27 15.29
N GLU A 276 -13.02 -2.64 14.96
CA GLU A 276 -13.95 -2.09 15.97
C GLU A 276 -14.46 -3.17 16.93
N GLU A 277 -14.71 -4.38 16.42
CA GLU A 277 -15.15 -5.54 17.22
C GLU A 277 -14.08 -6.03 18.20
N LEU A 278 -12.80 -5.79 17.91
CA LEU A 278 -11.66 -6.16 18.75
C LEU A 278 -11.32 -5.11 19.81
N GLN A 279 -11.86 -3.88 19.71
CA GLN A 279 -11.55 -2.81 20.65
C GLN A 279 -12.01 -3.19 22.09
N PRO A 280 -11.06 -3.30 23.05
CA PRO A 280 -11.37 -3.64 24.43
C PRO A 280 -12.39 -2.67 25.05
N PRO A 281 -13.38 -3.14 25.84
CA PRO A 281 -14.37 -2.26 26.46
C PRO A 281 -13.77 -1.13 27.30
N ALA A 282 -12.63 -1.37 27.95
CA ALA A 282 -11.94 -0.39 28.78
C ALA A 282 -11.36 0.80 27.98
N GLU A 283 -11.07 0.57 26.70
CA GLU A 283 -10.40 1.50 25.77
C GLU A 283 -11.39 2.18 24.81
N ARG A 284 -12.68 1.85 24.90
CA ARG A 284 -13.72 2.55 24.14
C ARG A 284 -13.83 3.99 24.62
N ILE A 285 -13.44 4.93 23.77
CA ILE A 285 -13.75 6.35 23.93
C ILE A 285 -15.22 6.54 23.52
N PRO A 286 -16.08 7.14 24.37
CA PRO A 286 -17.47 7.43 23.98
C PRO A 286 -17.49 8.23 22.68
N LYS A 287 -18.38 7.84 21.75
CA LYS A 287 -18.65 8.63 20.54
C LYS A 287 -19.26 9.98 20.89
#